data_AF-A0A3D3B5Z0-F1
#
_entry.id   AF-A0A3D3B5Z0-F1
#
_cell.length_a   1.000
_cell.length_b   1.000
_cell.length_c   1.000
_cell.angle_alpha   90.00
_cell.angle_beta   90.00
_cell.angle_gamma   90.00
#
_symmetry.space_group_name_H-M   'P 1'
#
loop_
_entity.id
_entity.type
_entity.pdbx_description
1 polymer ?
#
loop_
_entity_poly.entity_id
_entity_poly.type
_entity_poly.pdbx_seq_one_letter_code
_entity_poly.pdbx_strand_id
1 'polypeptide(L)'
;MDERRSCTVFRGSTRIASGALAEVALAAKAELDADETAQILIFDDATAEPIDLDFRGAPDDVLRRLGQAPEARPDATGQATGAARRGPGPSQA
;
A
#
# COMPACT_ATOMS: atom_id res chain seq x y z
N MET A 1 15.48 -15.73 9.36
CA MET A 1 14.39 -16.60 8.87
C MET A 1 13.45 -15.64 8.20
N ASP A 2 13.49 -15.61 6.87
CA ASP A 2 12.83 -14.63 6.03
C ASP A 2 11.35 -14.56 6.41
N GLU A 3 11.02 -13.48 7.08
CA GLU A 3 9.70 -12.98 7.41
C GLU A 3 8.99 -12.67 6.10
N ARG A 4 8.55 -13.74 5.43
CA ARG A 4 7.73 -13.76 4.22
C ARG A 4 6.51 -12.88 4.46
N ARG A 5 6.64 -11.57 4.27
CA ARG A 5 5.53 -10.63 4.35
C ARG A 5 4.56 -11.05 3.28
N SER A 6 3.48 -11.67 3.75
CA SER A 6 2.32 -11.98 2.94
C SER A 6 1.65 -10.64 2.67
N CYS A 7 1.48 -10.31 1.40
CA CYS A 7 0.81 -9.10 0.97
C CYS A 7 -0.35 -9.49 0.08
N THR A 8 -1.36 -8.64 0.01
CA THR A 8 -2.52 -8.85 -0.84
C THR A 8 -2.71 -7.63 -1.73
N VAL A 9 -2.82 -7.86 -3.04
CA VAL A 9 -3.14 -6.83 -4.03
C VAL A 9 -4.63 -6.86 -4.35
N PHE A 10 -5.21 -5.67 -4.44
CA PHE A 10 -6.56 -5.41 -4.87
C PHE A 10 -6.57 -4.45 -6.06
N ARG A 11 -7.47 -4.70 -7.01
CA ARG A 11 -7.88 -3.78 -8.07
C ARG A 11 -9.23 -3.21 -7.69
N GLY A 12 -9.26 -1.96 -7.24
CA GLY A 12 -10.44 -1.35 -6.63
C GLY A 12 -10.94 -2.18 -5.45
N SER A 13 -12.06 -2.87 -5.62
CA SER A 13 -12.69 -3.74 -4.62
C SER A 13 -12.48 -5.24 -4.87
N THR A 14 -11.75 -5.64 -5.92
CA THR A 14 -11.50 -7.05 -6.25
C THR A 14 -10.09 -7.46 -5.85
N ARG A 15 -9.94 -8.57 -5.12
CA ARG A 15 -8.64 -9.15 -4.81
C ARG A 15 -8.04 -9.81 -6.05
N ILE A 16 -6.84 -9.40 -6.45
CA ILE A 16 -6.13 -9.96 -7.61
C ILE A 16 -5.24 -11.13 -7.20
N ALA A 17 -4.39 -10.93 -6.19
CA ALA A 17 -3.45 -11.95 -5.70
C ALA A 17 -3.10 -11.71 -4.23
N SER A 18 -2.66 -12.77 -3.55
CA SER A 18 -2.16 -12.73 -2.17
C SER A 18 -0.99 -13.69 -2.02
N GLY A 19 0.12 -13.24 -1.45
CA GLY A 19 1.33 -14.05 -1.34
C GLY A 19 2.56 -13.20 -1.08
N ALA A 20 3.73 -13.62 -1.56
CA ALA A 20 4.94 -12.84 -1.39
C ALA A 20 4.85 -11.49 -2.13
N LEU A 21 5.39 -10.43 -1.52
CA LEU A 21 5.38 -9.08 -2.10
C LEU A 21 5.87 -9.03 -3.55
N ALA A 22 6.87 -9.84 -3.92
CA ALA A 22 7.38 -9.92 -5.29
C ALA A 22 6.34 -10.47 -6.28
N GLU A 23 5.61 -11.53 -5.93
CA GLU A 23 4.55 -12.09 -6.78
C GLU A 23 3.36 -11.14 -6.89
N VAL A 24 2.99 -10.51 -5.77
CA VAL A 24 1.93 -9.51 -5.68
C VAL A 24 2.26 -8.28 -6.52
N ALA A 25 3.51 -7.81 -6.51
CA ALA A 25 3.97 -6.69 -7.32
C ALA A 25 3.97 -7.00 -8.83
N LEU A 26 4.31 -8.22 -9.22
CA LEU A 26 4.23 -8.66 -10.62
C LEU A 26 2.78 -8.76 -11.10
N ALA A 27 1.87 -9.30 -10.27
CA ALA A 27 0.45 -9.37 -10.59
C ALA A 27 -0.16 -7.96 -10.72
N ALA A 28 0.15 -7.06 -9.79
CA ALA A 28 -0.21 -5.65 -9.86
C ALA A 28 0.25 -4.98 -11.16
N LYS A 29 1.51 -5.24 -11.54
CA LYS A 29 2.10 -4.69 -12.77
C LYS A 29 1.40 -5.21 -14.02
N ALA A 30 1.07 -6.50 -14.07
CA ALA A 30 0.33 -7.09 -15.19
C ALA A 30 -1.06 -6.45 -15.36
N GLU A 31 -1.76 -6.17 -14.26
CA GLU A 31 -3.05 -5.47 -14.30
C GLU A 31 -2.90 -4.02 -14.80
N LEU A 32 -1.84 -3.32 -14.38
CA LEU A 32 -1.55 -1.96 -14.86
C LEU A 32 -1.12 -1.91 -16.34
N ASP A 33 -0.47 -2.97 -16.82
CA ASP A 33 -0.09 -3.11 -18.23
C ASP A 33 -1.33 -3.36 -19.11
N ALA A 34 -2.28 -4.15 -18.61
CA ALA A 34 -3.56 -4.37 -19.27
C ALA A 34 -4.49 -3.14 -19.20
N ASP A 35 -4.49 -2.42 -18.07
CA ASP A 35 -5.30 -1.24 -17.80
C ASP A 35 -4.49 -0.21 -16.99
N GLU A 36 -3.93 0.79 -17.67
CA GLU A 36 -3.14 1.85 -17.02
C GLU A 36 -3.96 2.69 -16.02
N THR A 37 -5.29 2.63 -16.13
CA THR A 37 -6.24 3.33 -15.24
C THR A 37 -6.70 2.46 -14.06
N ALA A 38 -6.23 1.22 -13.96
CA ALA A 38 -6.58 0.33 -12.87
C ALA A 38 -6.09 0.90 -11.51
N GLN A 39 -7.00 1.00 -10.56
CA GLN A 39 -6.66 1.40 -9.19
C GLN A 39 -6.10 0.20 -8.42
N ILE A 40 -4.78 0.10 -8.34
CA ILE A 40 -4.10 -0.97 -7.61
C ILE A 40 -3.75 -0.53 -6.19
N LEU A 41 -4.11 -1.36 -5.21
CA LEU A 41 -3.82 -1.19 -3.79
C LEU A 41 -3.18 -2.47 -3.25
N ILE A 42 -2.08 -2.34 -2.52
CA ILE A 42 -1.43 -3.49 -1.88
C ILE A 42 -1.49 -3.28 -0.37
N PHE A 43 -1.81 -4.35 0.36
CA PHE A 43 -1.83 -4.34 1.81
C PHE A 43 -0.89 -5.41 2.35
N ASP A 44 -0.21 -5.10 3.45
CA ASP A 44 0.49 -6.09 4.26
C ASP A 44 -0.54 -6.93 5.04
N ASP A 45 -0.45 -8.26 4.98
CA ASP A 45 -1.38 -9.16 5.67
C ASP A 45 -1.09 -9.21 7.18
N ALA A 46 0.14 -8.92 7.60
CA ALA A 46 0.53 -8.95 9.01
C ALA A 46 0.14 -7.67 9.73
N THR A 47 0.31 -6.49 9.10
CA THR A 47 -0.02 -5.20 9.72
C THR A 47 -1.33 -4.59 9.23
N ALA A 48 -1.93 -5.13 8.16
CA ALA A 48 -3.09 -4.57 7.45
C ALA A 48 -2.84 -3.14 6.93
N GLU A 49 -1.58 -2.74 6.78
CA GLU A 49 -1.21 -1.41 6.31
C GLU A 49 -1.09 -1.38 4.78
N PRO A 50 -1.50 -0.27 4.12
CA PRO A 50 -1.30 -0.11 2.70
C PRO A 50 0.19 0.08 2.38
N ILE A 51 0.67 -0.67 1.38
CA ILE A 51 2.02 -0.58 0.83
C ILE A 51 1.94 0.14 -0.51
N ASP A 52 2.59 1.30 -0.61
CA ASP A 52 2.76 2.01 -1.88
C ASP A 52 3.93 1.41 -2.65
N LEU A 53 3.66 0.99 -3.88
CA LEU A 53 4.64 0.39 -4.78
C LEU A 53 4.73 1.20 -6.05
N ASP A 54 5.94 1.63 -6.40
CA ASP A 54 6.17 2.36 -7.65
C ASP A 54 6.25 1.37 -8.81
N PHE A 55 5.15 1.27 -9.57
CA PHE A 55 5.04 0.40 -10.75
C PHE A 55 5.55 1.04 -12.05
N ARG A 56 6.25 2.18 -11.98
CA ARG A 56 6.77 2.86 -13.16
C ARG A 56 7.94 2.09 -13.76
N GLY A 57 7.93 1.96 -15.08
CA GLY A 57 8.97 1.25 -15.82
C GLY A 57 8.66 -0.23 -16.04
N ALA A 58 9.70 -1.01 -16.34
CA ALA A 58 9.61 -2.45 -16.60
C ALA A 58 9.40 -3.24 -15.29
N PRO A 59 8.80 -4.44 -15.34
CA PRO A 59 8.62 -5.30 -14.17
C PRO A 59 9.94 -5.62 -13.44
N ASP A 60 11.04 -5.79 -14.17
CA ASP A 60 12.39 -5.93 -13.58
C ASP A 60 12.80 -4.73 -12.73
N ASP A 61 12.46 -3.51 -13.15
CA ASP A 61 12.77 -2.29 -12.40
C ASP A 61 12.00 -2.24 -11.08
N VAL A 62 10.73 -2.67 -11.11
CA VAL A 62 9.87 -2.80 -9.92
C VAL A 62 10.47 -3.81 -8.94
N LEU A 63 10.87 -4.99 -9.40
CA LEU A 63 11.50 -6.01 -8.57
C LEU A 63 12.85 -5.57 -7.99
N ARG A 64 13.66 -4.87 -8.78
CA ARG A 64 14.95 -4.32 -8.31
C ARG A 64 14.73 -3.30 -7.21
N ARG A 65 13.74 -2.43 -7.33
CA ARG A 65 13.39 -1.46 -6.28
C ARG A 65 12.87 -2.15 -5.04
N LEU A 66 12.10 -3.23 -5.19
CA LEU A 66 11.63 -4.06 -4.09
C LEU A 66 12.79 -4.64 -3.27
N GLY A 67 13.82 -5.17 -3.95
CA GLY A 67 15.01 -5.72 -3.31
C GLY A 67 15.94 -4.68 -2.68
N GLN A 68 15.77 -3.39 -3.03
CA GLN A 68 16.54 -2.27 -2.48
C GLN A 68 15.78 -1.48 -1.42
N ALA A 69 14.46 -1.66 -1.29
CA ALA A 69 13.69 -1.02 -0.24
C ALA A 69 14.11 -1.66 1.09
N PRO A 70 14.77 -0.91 2.01
CA PRO A 70 14.88 -1.37 3.37
C PRO A 70 13.44 -1.46 3.88
N GLU A 71 13.08 -2.65 4.37
CA GLU A 71 11.89 -2.95 5.15
C GLU A 71 11.17 -1.67 5.57
N ALA A 72 10.05 -1.36 4.91
CA ALA A 72 9.32 -0.12 5.11
C ALA A 72 9.10 0.07 6.62
N ARG A 73 9.96 0.89 7.21
CA ARG A 73 9.88 1.32 8.59
C ARG A 73 8.71 2.29 8.59
N PRO A 74 7.75 2.15 9.53
CA PRO A 74 6.55 2.96 9.50
C PRO A 74 6.99 4.41 9.63
N ASP A 75 6.75 5.21 8.60
CA ASP A 75 6.87 6.65 8.70
C ASP A 75 5.63 7.13 9.46
N ALA A 76 5.71 6.94 10.78
CA ALA A 76 4.95 7.73 11.71
C ALA A 76 5.54 9.15 11.66
N THR A 77 5.09 9.97 10.71
CA THR A 77 5.09 11.43 10.85
C THR A 77 3.86 11.99 10.16
N GLY A 78 2.95 12.47 11.00
CA GLY A 78 1.64 12.92 10.60
C GLY A 78 1.65 14.15 9.72
N GLN A 79 0.64 14.23 8.87
CA GLN A 79 -0.01 15.50 8.58
C GLN A 79 -1.19 15.66 9.53
N ALA A 80 -0.93 16.31 10.67
CA ALA A 80 -1.94 17.04 11.41
C ALA A 80 -1.77 18.53 11.12
N THR A 81 -2.79 19.16 10.53
CA THR A 81 -3.31 20.55 10.75
C THR A 81 -4.17 20.96 9.54
N GLY A 82 -5.39 21.49 9.65
CA GLY A 82 -6.27 21.76 10.78
C GLY A 82 -7.45 22.62 10.32
N ALA A 83 -8.67 22.29 10.78
CA ALA A 83 -9.80 23.20 11.04
C ALA A 83 -10.97 22.32 11.54
N ALA A 84 -11.56 22.49 12.71
CA ALA A 84 -11.42 23.49 13.75
C ALA A 84 -11.82 22.85 15.08
N ARG A 85 -11.18 23.32 16.15
CA ARG A 85 -11.60 23.06 17.53
C ARG A 85 -13.06 23.48 17.68
N ARG A 86 -13.99 22.54 17.85
CA ARG A 86 -15.24 22.82 18.57
C ARG A 86 -15.01 22.35 19.99
N GLY A 87 -14.79 23.32 20.88
CA GLY A 87 -14.50 23.10 22.29
C GLY A 87 -15.67 22.43 23.04
N PRO A 88 -15.41 21.95 24.27
CA PRO A 88 -16.39 21.25 25.09
C PRO A 88 -17.33 22.21 25.85
N GLY A 89 -18.65 22.00 25.70
CA GLY A 89 -19.75 22.39 26.62
C GLY A 89 -20.07 23.88 26.84
N PRO A 90 -21.24 24.24 27.43
CA PRO A 90 -22.12 23.39 28.23
C PRO A 90 -23.63 23.47 27.92
N SER A 91 -24.36 22.58 28.59
CA SER A 91 -25.80 22.64 28.92
C SER A 91 -26.23 24.02 29.48
N GLN A 92 -27.49 24.41 29.28
CA GLN A 92 -28.48 24.74 30.34
C GLN A 92 -29.57 25.74 29.86
N ALA A 93 -30.78 25.45 30.35
CA ALA A 93 -32.01 26.27 30.46
C ALA A 93 -32.93 26.36 29.23
#